data_AF-A0A2W1MYA9-F1
#
_entry.id   AF-A0A2W1MYA9-F1
#
_cell.length_a   1.000
_cell.length_b   1.000
_cell.length_c   1.000
_cell.angle_alpha   90.00
_cell.angle_beta   90.00
_cell.angle_gamma   90.00
#
_symmetry.space_group_name_H-M   'P 1'
#
loop_
_entity.id
_entity.type
_entity.pdbx_description
1 polymer ?
#
loop_
_entity_poly.entity_id
_entity_poly.type
_entity_poly.pdbx_seq_one_letter_code
_entity_poly.pdbx_strand_id
1 'polypeptide(L)'
;MIKYILTLTILAGLCLSCKKDYQCDCTETKTFSENMSTQVYIEYYTFEIKDTPSKAETSCLGNNLYDATPDNKNNVKIECTLIN
;
A
#
# COMPACT_ATOMS: atom_id res chain seq x y z
N MET A 1 -46.02 -12.14 30.53
CA MET A 1 -44.57 -11.85 30.39
C MET A 1 -44.11 -12.30 29.02
N ILE A 2 -43.91 -11.37 28.08
CA ILE A 2 -43.54 -11.65 26.69
C ILE A 2 -42.02 -11.54 26.58
N LYS A 3 -41.34 -12.64 26.25
CA LYS A 3 -39.90 -12.66 25.95
C LYS A 3 -39.71 -12.33 24.48
N TYR A 4 -39.18 -11.15 24.18
CA TYR A 4 -38.73 -10.81 22.82
C TYR A 4 -37.47 -11.60 22.49
N ILE A 5 -37.55 -12.49 21.51
CA ILE A 5 -36.38 -13.13 20.92
C ILE A 5 -35.75 -12.09 20.00
N LEU A 6 -34.66 -11.48 20.47
CA LEU A 6 -33.83 -10.56 19.68
C LEU A 6 -32.98 -11.42 18.74
N THR A 7 -33.50 -11.79 17.57
CA THR A 7 -32.69 -12.41 16.51
C THR A 7 -31.81 -11.34 15.89
N LEU A 8 -30.58 -11.25 16.40
CA LEU A 8 -29.53 -10.41 15.86
C LEU A 8 -28.97 -11.11 14.61
N THR A 9 -29.55 -10.83 13.44
CA THR A 9 -28.96 -11.18 12.15
C THR A 9 -27.72 -10.31 11.91
N ILE A 10 -26.60 -10.67 12.55
CA ILE A 10 -25.28 -10.20 12.13
C ILE A 10 -24.86 -11.06 10.95
N LEU A 11 -25.41 -10.73 9.77
CA LEU A 11 -24.83 -11.11 8.49
C LEU A 11 -23.76 -10.06 8.14
N ALA A 12 -22.78 -9.87 9.04
CA ALA A 12 -21.59 -9.11 8.73
C ALA A 12 -20.66 -10.06 7.98
N GLY A 13 -20.39 -9.74 6.71
CA GLY A 13 -19.43 -10.42 5.88
C GLY A 13 -18.07 -10.47 6.54
N LEU A 14 -17.82 -11.52 7.31
CA LEU A 14 -16.51 -12.02 7.63
C LEU A 14 -15.96 -12.68 6.37
N CYS A 15 -15.69 -11.88 5.34
CA CYS A 15 -14.56 -12.19 4.49
C CYS A 15 -13.35 -12.10 5.42
N LEU A 16 -13.00 -13.22 6.06
CA LEU A 16 -11.68 -13.42 6.63
C LEU A 16 -10.71 -13.21 5.48
N SER A 17 -10.29 -11.96 5.35
CA SER A 17 -9.18 -11.52 4.54
C SER A 17 -7.97 -12.28 5.07
N CYS A 18 -7.73 -13.45 4.49
CA CYS A 18 -6.63 -14.32 4.88
C CYS A 18 -5.36 -13.56 4.57
N LYS A 19 -4.70 -13.08 5.63
CA LYS A 19 -3.39 -12.44 5.50
C LYS A 19 -2.43 -13.49 4.94
N LYS A 20 -1.68 -13.10 3.92
CA LYS A 20 -0.61 -13.92 3.35
C LYS A 20 0.68 -13.13 3.38
N ASP A 21 1.79 -13.84 3.24
CA ASP A 21 3.11 -13.23 3.22
C ASP A 21 3.43 -12.81 1.77
N TYR A 22 3.61 -11.51 1.56
CA TYR A 22 3.97 -10.91 0.28
C TYR A 22 5.37 -10.31 0.35
N GLN A 23 6.14 -10.47 -0.72
CA GLN A 23 7.32 -9.64 -0.96
C GLN A 23 6.90 -8.51 -1.91
N CYS A 24 7.03 -7.27 -1.48
CA CYS A 24 6.73 -6.09 -2.27
C CYS A 24 8.01 -5.36 -2.64
N ASP A 25 8.26 -5.25 -3.95
CA ASP A 25 9.33 -4.46 -4.54
C ASP A 25 8.76 -3.11 -4.96
N CYS A 26 9.34 -2.05 -4.42
CA CYS A 26 8.82 -0.69 -4.51
C CYS A 26 9.91 0.21 -5.07
N THR A 27 9.63 0.77 -6.24
CA THR A 27 10.53 1.66 -6.96
C THR A 27 9.95 3.06 -6.92
N GLU A 28 10.67 3.98 -6.33
CA GLU A 28 10.33 5.40 -6.36
C GLU A 28 11.26 6.10 -7.36
N THR A 29 10.69 6.86 -8.28
CA THR A 29 11.44 7.77 -9.15
C THR A 29 11.10 9.21 -8.79
N LYS A 30 12.10 9.95 -8.31
CA LYS A 30 12.03 11.40 -8.04
C LYS A 30 12.70 12.13 -9.19
N THR A 31 11.99 13.07 -9.80
CA THR A 31 12.53 13.90 -10.88
C THR A 31 12.56 15.34 -10.40
N PHE A 32 13.78 15.89 -10.29
CA PHE A 32 14.00 17.28 -9.93
C PHE A 32 14.39 18.06 -11.19
N SER A 33 13.69 19.15 -11.45
CA SER A 33 13.99 20.04 -12.57
C SER A 33 14.34 21.42 -12.04
N GLU A 34 15.61 21.78 -12.07
CA GLU A 34 16.08 23.11 -11.70
C GLU A 34 17.02 23.66 -12.79
N ASN A 35 16.85 24.93 -13.14
CA ASN A 35 17.76 25.71 -14.00
C ASN A 35 18.26 24.96 -15.26
N MET A 36 17.32 24.51 -16.12
CA MET A 36 17.59 23.81 -17.39
C MET A 36 18.25 22.41 -17.27
N SER A 37 18.39 21.86 -16.06
CA SER A 37 18.87 20.51 -15.82
C SER A 37 17.77 19.66 -15.19
N THR A 38 17.61 18.44 -15.69
CA THR A 38 16.73 17.43 -15.10
C THR A 38 17.58 16.36 -14.43
N GLN A 39 17.37 16.15 -13.13
CA GLN A 39 17.98 15.08 -12.36
C GLN A 39 16.92 14.03 -12.04
N VAL A 40 17.27 12.75 -12.21
CA VAL A 40 16.38 11.62 -11.91
C VAL A 40 17.06 10.77 -10.85
N TYR A 41 16.39 10.62 -9.71
CA TYR A 41 16.79 9.74 -8.62
C TYR A 41 15.84 8.56 -8.58
N ILE A 42 16.39 7.34 -8.54
CA ILE A 42 15.61 6.11 -8.45
C ILE A 42 16.01 5.39 -7.16
N GLU A 43 15.03 5.17 -6.29
CA GLU A 43 15.20 4.45 -5.03
C GLU A 43 14.43 3.13 -5.10
N TYR A 44 15.06 2.07 -4.58
CA TYR A 44 14.52 0.72 -4.60
C TYR A 44 14.40 0.20 -3.17
N TYR A 45 13.23 -0.32 -2.83
CA TYR A 45 12.92 -0.88 -1.52
C TYR A 45 12.22 -2.22 -1.68
N THR A 46 12.61 -3.20 -0.87
CA THR A 46 11.95 -4.51 -0.82
C THR A 46 11.46 -4.75 0.61
N PHE A 47 10.20 -5.13 0.75
CA PHE A 47 9.57 -5.41 2.05
C PHE A 47 8.85 -6.75 2.04
N GLU A 48 8.93 -7.48 3.15
CA GLU A 48 8.07 -8.63 3.42
C GLU A 48 6.89 -8.19 4.29
N ILE A 49 5.66 -8.34 3.78
CA ILE A 49 4.45 -7.82 4.41
C ILE A 49 3.42 -8.94 4.53
N LYS A 50 2.94 -9.15 5.76
CA LYS A 50 1.87 -10.11 6.06
C LYS A 50 0.52 -9.42 6.17
N ASP A 51 -0.19 -9.27 5.05
CA ASP A 51 -1.52 -8.66 5.04
C ASP A 51 -2.38 -9.15 3.85
N THR A 52 -3.48 -8.45 3.56
CA THR A 52 -4.21 -8.59 2.31
C THR A 52 -3.42 -8.02 1.14
N PRO A 53 -3.64 -8.51 -0.10
CA PRO A 53 -2.93 -8.00 -1.27
C PRO A 53 -2.99 -6.46 -1.39
N SER A 54 -4.20 -5.89 -1.26
CA SER A 54 -4.41 -4.44 -1.33
C SER A 54 -3.68 -3.64 -0.23
N LYS A 55 -3.46 -4.24 0.94
CA LYS A 55 -2.75 -3.60 2.06
C LYS A 55 -1.25 -3.73 1.93
N ALA A 56 -0.76 -4.88 1.46
CA ALA A 56 0.64 -5.08 1.15
C ALA A 56 1.12 -4.06 0.11
N GLU A 57 0.31 -3.80 -0.93
CA GLU A 57 0.59 -2.76 -1.93
C GLU A 57 0.61 -1.35 -1.32
N THR A 58 -0.37 -1.00 -0.46
CA THR A 58 -0.40 0.35 0.16
C THR A 58 0.64 0.57 1.24
N SER A 59 1.18 -0.48 1.86
CA SER A 59 2.26 -0.36 2.86
C SER A 59 3.54 0.24 2.27
N CYS A 60 3.80 0.06 0.96
CA CYS A 60 4.91 0.76 0.30
C CYS A 60 4.71 2.27 0.15
N LEU A 61 3.47 2.76 0.25
CA LEU A 61 3.16 4.19 0.15
C LEU A 61 3.24 4.91 1.51
N GLY A 62 3.28 4.16 2.63
CA GLY A 62 3.15 4.69 3.98
C GLY A 62 4.40 5.31 4.61
N ASN A 63 5.57 5.24 3.95
CA ASN A 63 6.87 5.60 4.55
C ASN A 63 7.54 6.83 3.90
N ASN A 64 6.82 7.95 3.70
CA ASN A 64 7.35 9.27 3.29
C ASN A 64 7.45 9.56 1.78
N LEU A 65 6.47 9.15 0.96
CA LEU A 65 6.48 9.43 -0.49
C LEU A 65 5.70 10.68 -0.92
N TYR A 66 5.11 11.41 0.04
CA TYR A 66 4.33 12.63 -0.22
C TYR A 66 4.96 13.85 0.46
N ASP A 67 6.23 14.13 0.16
CA ASP A 67 6.70 15.51 0.26
C ASP A 67 6.28 16.20 -1.05
N ALA A 68 5.02 16.60 -1.11
CA ALA A 68 4.38 17.23 -2.26
C ALA A 68 4.93 18.65 -2.46
N THR A 69 6.18 18.75 -2.87
CA THR A 69 6.67 19.94 -3.56
C THR A 69 6.09 19.90 -4.98
N PRO A 70 5.47 21.00 -5.46
CA PRO A 70 4.69 21.02 -6.71
C PRO A 70 5.50 20.67 -7.98
N ASP A 71 6.82 20.63 -7.90
CA ASP A 71 7.72 20.26 -9.00
C ASP A 71 8.22 18.79 -8.93
N ASN A 72 7.89 18.03 -7.88
CA ASN A 72 8.30 16.63 -7.73
C ASN A 72 7.19 15.68 -8.23
N LYS A 73 7.37 15.16 -9.45
CA LYS A 73 6.59 14.00 -9.91
C LYS A 73 7.20 12.73 -9.31
N ASN A 74 6.67 12.30 -8.16
CA ASN A 74 7.01 11.00 -7.59
C ASN A 74 6.23 9.92 -8.34
N ASN A 75 6.93 9.14 -9.17
CA ASN A 75 6.36 7.95 -9.78
C ASN A 75 6.74 6.75 -8.92
N VAL A 76 5.74 6.12 -8.31
CA VAL A 76 5.94 4.92 -7.49
C VAL A 76 5.41 3.71 -8.25
N LYS A 77 6.29 2.75 -8.53
CA LYS A 77 5.93 1.43 -9.04
C LYS A 77 5.99 0.43 -7.90
N ILE A 78 4.93 -0.36 -7.73
CA ILE A 78 4.80 -1.35 -6.65
C ILE A 78 4.51 -2.70 -7.29
N GLU A 79 5.30 -3.71 -6.98
CA GLU A 79 5.13 -5.08 -7.44
C GLU A 79 5.17 -6.01 -6.22
N CYS A 80 4.01 -6.54 -5.82
CA CYS A 80 3.91 -7.48 -4.71
C CYS A 80 3.70 -8.91 -5.23
N THR A 81 4.53 -9.84 -4.76
CA THR A 81 4.46 -11.26 -5.10
C THR A 81 4.16 -12.07 -3.84
N LEU A 82 3.26 -13.05 -3.95
CA LEU A 82 3.00 -14.01 -2.88
C LEU A 82 4.21 -14.93 -2.71
N ILE A 83 4.77 -15.01 -1.49
CA ILE A 83 6.01 -15.77 -1.23
C ILE A 83 5.82 -16.98 -0.31
N ASN A 84 4.64 -17.16 0.32
CA ASN A 84 4.27 -18.36 1.10
C ASN A 84 2.75 -18.64 1.07
#